data_AF-A0A7K2MUH0-F1
#
_entry.id   AF-A0A7K2MUH0-F1
#
_cell.length_a   1.000
_cell.length_b   1.000
_cell.length_c   1.000
_cell.angle_alpha   90.00
_cell.angle_beta   90.00
_cell.angle_gamma   90.00
#
_symmetry.space_group_name_H-M   'P 1'
#
loop_
_entity.id
_entity.type
_entity.pdbx_description
1 polymer ?
#
loop_
_entity_poly.entity_id
_entity_poly.type
_entity_poly.pdbx_seq_one_letter_code
_entity_poly.pdbx_strand_id
1 'polypeptide(L)'
;MTEPGERRRRTTSTATRERGVRGARDAARHAADALSELIRHHLEGVSAVCRSEDGGWIVHVDVLEVARIPDTTSLLATYEVELDPA
;
A
#
# COMPACT_ATOMS: atom_id res chain seq x y z
N MET A 1 9.71 59.94 9.38
CA MET A 1 9.34 58.91 10.38
C MET A 1 9.44 57.55 9.69
N THR A 2 10.46 56.78 10.07
CA THR A 2 10.64 55.36 9.73
C THR A 2 9.63 54.54 10.51
N GLU A 3 9.10 53.46 9.91
CA GLU A 3 8.90 52.14 10.52
C GLU A 3 8.45 51.16 9.39
N PRO A 4 9.19 50.06 9.15
CA PRO A 4 8.88 49.07 8.11
C PRO A 4 8.01 47.93 8.66
N GLY A 5 6.86 47.69 8.04
CA GLY A 5 5.97 46.57 8.37
C GLY A 5 6.50 45.25 7.82
N GLU A 6 7.20 44.52 8.69
CA GLU A 6 7.76 43.19 8.55
C GLU A 6 6.77 42.19 7.90
N ARG A 7 7.02 41.84 6.64
CA ARG A 7 6.25 40.82 5.92
C ARG A 7 6.64 39.44 6.44
N ARG A 8 5.96 39.04 7.52
CA ARG A 8 5.94 37.70 8.12
C ARG A 8 6.08 36.61 7.06
N ARG A 9 7.27 36.02 7.02
CA ARG A 9 7.64 34.87 6.20
C ARG A 9 6.72 33.72 6.61
N ARG A 10 5.65 33.50 5.84
CA ARG A 10 4.82 32.29 5.97
C ARG A 10 5.69 31.11 5.58
N THR A 11 6.28 30.46 6.57
CA THR A 11 6.76 29.08 6.44
C THR A 11 5.55 28.24 6.07
N THR A 12 5.45 27.87 4.79
CA THR A 12 4.55 26.80 4.37
C THR A 12 5.04 25.53 5.04
N SER A 13 4.46 25.24 6.20
CA SER A 13 4.52 23.93 6.80
C SER A 13 4.01 22.95 5.76
N THR A 14 4.93 22.25 5.09
CA THR A 14 4.60 21.10 4.26
C THR A 14 4.12 20.03 5.22
N ALA A 15 2.85 20.12 5.60
CA ALA A 15 2.16 19.03 6.24
C ALA A 15 2.35 17.84 5.30
N THR A 16 3.14 16.87 5.72
CA THR A 16 3.13 15.53 5.20
C THR A 16 1.73 15.01 5.43
N ARG A 17 0.80 15.38 4.54
CA ARG A 17 -0.45 14.66 4.38
C ARG A 17 0.01 13.23 4.09
N GLU A 18 -0.32 12.32 4.99
CA GLU A 18 -0.27 10.89 4.72
C GLU A 18 -0.79 10.71 3.32
N ARG A 19 0.10 10.23 2.45
CA ARG A 19 -0.19 10.16 1.02
C ARG A 19 -1.02 8.92 0.84
N GLY A 20 -2.30 9.07 1.18
CA GLY A 20 -3.31 8.04 1.03
C GLY A 20 -3.26 7.43 -0.36
N VAL A 21 -3.65 6.17 -0.43
CA VAL A 21 -3.47 5.31 -1.59
C VAL A 21 -4.12 5.94 -2.84
N ARG A 22 -3.28 6.35 -3.82
CA ARG A 22 -3.71 7.20 -4.94
C ARG A 22 -4.33 6.48 -6.13
N GLY A 23 -4.45 5.16 -6.07
CA GLY A 23 -4.94 4.34 -7.18
C GLY A 23 -4.55 2.88 -7.02
N ALA A 24 -5.06 2.03 -7.92
CA ALA A 24 -4.89 0.57 -7.85
C ALA A 24 -3.42 0.13 -7.76
N ARG A 25 -2.52 0.79 -8.49
CA ARG A 25 -1.08 0.46 -8.44
C ARG A 25 -0.45 0.78 -7.08
N ASP A 26 -0.81 1.92 -6.49
CA ASP A 26 -0.33 2.26 -5.15
C ASP A 26 -0.97 1.35 -4.09
N ALA A 27 -2.23 0.93 -4.28
CA ALA A 27 -2.91 -0.01 -3.41
C ALA A 27 -2.22 -1.37 -3.42
N ALA A 28 -1.94 -1.92 -4.61
CA ALA A 28 -1.23 -3.17 -4.79
C ALA A 28 0.13 -3.16 -4.09
N ARG A 29 0.91 -2.07 -4.26
CA ARG A 29 2.20 -1.92 -3.59
C ARG A 29 2.04 -1.86 -2.08
N HIS A 30 1.13 -1.04 -1.58
CA HIS A 30 0.95 -0.88 -0.15
C HIS A 30 0.50 -2.17 0.53
N ALA A 31 -0.43 -2.91 -0.09
CA ALA A 31 -0.87 -4.21 0.39
C ALA A 31 0.25 -5.25 0.38
N ALA A 32 1.03 -5.33 -0.71
CA ALA A 32 2.15 -6.25 -0.79
C ALA A 32 3.24 -5.94 0.24
N ASP A 33 3.59 -4.66 0.40
CA ASP A 33 4.57 -4.20 1.38
C ASP A 33 4.08 -4.57 2.81
N ALA A 34 2.85 -4.19 3.17
CA ALA A 34 2.28 -4.49 4.49
C ALA A 34 2.19 -6.00 4.78
N LEU A 35 1.73 -6.79 3.80
CA LEU A 35 1.64 -8.25 3.98
C LEU A 35 3.03 -8.87 4.17
N SER A 36 4.03 -8.42 3.40
CA SER A 36 5.40 -8.93 3.48
C SER A 36 6.06 -8.68 4.84
N GLU A 37 5.61 -7.68 5.59
CA GLU A 37 6.07 -7.43 6.95
C GLU A 37 5.48 -8.42 7.97
N LEU A 38 4.34 -9.04 7.66
CA LEU A 38 3.62 -9.95 8.55
C LEU A 38 3.93 -11.42 8.28
N ILE A 39 4.12 -11.80 7.02
CA ILE A 39 4.35 -13.19 6.61
C ILE A 39 5.82 -13.45 6.31
N ARG A 40 6.26 -14.69 6.50
CA ARG A 40 7.62 -15.13 6.16
C ARG A 40 7.70 -15.92 4.85
N HIS A 41 6.64 -15.86 4.05
CA HIS A 41 6.53 -16.55 2.77
C HIS A 41 6.82 -15.62 1.59
N HIS A 42 7.17 -16.21 0.45
CA HIS A 42 7.47 -15.45 -0.76
C HIS A 42 6.17 -14.98 -1.43
N LEU A 43 6.07 -13.69 -1.72
CA LEU A 43 4.98 -13.13 -2.52
C LEU A 43 5.29 -13.38 -4.00
N GLU A 44 4.39 -14.06 -4.68
CA GLU A 44 4.47 -14.31 -6.13
C GLU A 44 3.97 -13.09 -6.92
N GLY A 45 2.94 -12.41 -6.42
CA GLY A 45 2.41 -11.23 -7.10
C GLY A 45 1.06 -10.77 -6.60
N VAL A 46 0.45 -9.86 -7.36
CA VAL A 46 -0.91 -9.36 -7.11
C VAL A 46 -1.81 -9.80 -8.26
N SER A 47 -2.85 -10.57 -7.95
CA SER A 47 -3.79 -11.13 -8.92
C SER A 47 -5.05 -10.28 -9.11
N ALA A 48 -5.44 -9.47 -8.12
CA ALA A 48 -6.58 -8.55 -8.22
C ALA A 48 -6.42 -7.29 -7.37
N VAL A 49 -7.02 -6.19 -7.85
CA VAL A 49 -7.13 -4.93 -7.12
C VAL A 49 -8.50 -4.31 -7.37
N CYS A 50 -9.29 -4.14 -6.32
CA CYS A 50 -10.66 -3.64 -6.36
C CYS A 50 -10.86 -2.51 -5.35
N ARG A 51 -11.84 -1.64 -5.61
CA ARG A 51 -12.34 -0.72 -4.60
C ARG A 51 -13.27 -1.48 -3.65
N SER A 52 -13.14 -1.21 -2.35
CA SER A 52 -14.13 -1.65 -1.36
C SER A 52 -15.37 -0.74 -1.43
N GLU A 53 -16.51 -1.24 -0.95
CA GLU A 53 -17.76 -0.47 -0.80
C GLU A 53 -17.56 0.72 0.17
N ASP A 54 -16.71 0.56 1.18
CA ASP A 54 -16.42 1.58 2.20
C ASP A 54 -15.39 2.64 1.75
N GLY A 55 -15.00 2.63 0.47
CA GLY A 55 -14.06 3.60 -0.12
C GLY A 55 -12.58 3.23 0.02
N GLY A 56 -12.27 2.12 0.71
CA GLY A 56 -10.95 1.51 0.77
C GLY A 56 -10.55 0.73 -0.48
N TRP A 57 -9.56 -0.15 -0.33
CA TRP A 57 -9.10 -1.07 -1.38
C TRP A 57 -9.09 -2.51 -0.89
N ILE A 58 -9.37 -3.44 -1.79
CA ILE A 58 -9.20 -4.87 -1.59
C ILE A 58 -8.16 -5.35 -2.59
N VAL A 59 -7.11 -6.00 -2.11
CA VAL A 59 -6.00 -6.49 -2.95
C VAL A 59 -5.81 -7.98 -2.70
N HIS A 60 -5.74 -8.77 -3.78
CA HIS A 60 -5.44 -10.19 -3.71
C HIS A 60 -3.96 -10.40 -4.02
N VAL A 61 -3.21 -10.92 -3.05
CA VAL A 61 -1.77 -11.17 -3.15
C VAL A 61 -1.53 -12.68 -3.15
N ASP A 62 -0.90 -13.18 -4.21
CA ASP A 62 -0.55 -14.58 -4.33
C ASP A 62 0.78 -14.85 -3.62
N VAL A 63 0.83 -15.93 -2.86
CA VAL A 63 1.93 -16.29 -1.95
C VAL A 63 2.29 -17.75 -2.13
N LEU A 64 3.60 -18.02 -2.22
CA LEU A 64 4.17 -19.37 -2.18
C LEU A 64 4.43 -19.78 -0.73
N GLU A 65 3.52 -20.59 -0.18
CA GLU A 65 3.60 -21.09 1.19
C GLU A 65 4.56 -22.28 1.31
N VAL A 66 4.56 -23.18 0.31
CA VAL A 66 5.44 -24.35 0.29
C VAL A 66 5.99 -24.62 -1.11
N ALA A 67 7.28 -24.39 -1.29
CA ALA A 67 8.00 -24.73 -2.52
C ALA A 67 8.25 -26.26 -2.63
N ARG A 68 8.05 -26.83 -3.82
CA ARG A 68 8.31 -28.25 -4.13
C ARG A 68 8.87 -28.42 -5.55
N ILE A 69 9.34 -29.63 -5.87
CA ILE A 69 9.87 -29.98 -7.21
C ILE A 69 9.10 -31.20 -7.74
N PRO A 70 8.51 -31.12 -8.95
CA PRO A 70 8.49 -29.96 -9.85
C PRO A 70 7.61 -28.83 -9.29
N ASP A 71 7.82 -27.59 -9.77
CA ASP A 71 7.11 -26.39 -9.30
C ASP A 71 5.58 -26.51 -9.39
N THR A 72 5.06 -27.36 -10.30
CA THR A 72 3.64 -27.67 -10.43
C THR A 72 3.04 -28.36 -9.19
N THR A 73 3.87 -28.81 -8.26
CA THR A 73 3.46 -29.44 -6.99
C THR A 73 3.59 -28.51 -5.79
N SER A 74 4.02 -27.26 -5.99
CA SER A 74 4.11 -26.24 -4.96
C SER A 74 2.72 -25.85 -4.43
N LEU A 75 2.65 -25.36 -3.19
CA LEU A 75 1.43 -24.86 -2.58
C LEU A 75 1.39 -23.33 -2.65
N LEU A 76 0.40 -22.81 -3.38
CA LEU A 76 0.08 -21.39 -3.46
C LEU A 76 -1.14 -21.08 -2.58
N ALA A 77 -1.17 -19.86 -2.06
CA ALA A 77 -2.34 -19.26 -1.41
C ALA A 77 -2.55 -17.85 -1.95
N THR A 78 -3.79 -17.39 -1.95
CA THR A 78 -4.13 -16.00 -2.22
C THR A 78 -4.61 -15.38 -0.92
N TYR A 79 -3.96 -14.30 -0.51
CA TYR A 79 -4.33 -13.51 0.66
C TYR A 79 -5.09 -12.27 0.21
N GLU A 80 -6.24 -12.03 0.83
CA GLU A 80 -6.97 -10.79 0.67
C GLU A 80 -6.48 -9.78 1.71
N VAL A 81 -6.04 -8.63 1.22
CA VAL A 81 -5.58 -7.51 2.04
C VAL A 81 -6.55 -6.35 1.83
N GLU A 82 -7.23 -5.97 2.90
CA GLU A 82 -8.08 -4.79 2.93
C GLU A 82 -7.27 -3.59 3.41
N LEU A 83 -7.30 -2.52 2.62
CA LEU A 83 -6.68 -1.24 2.97
C LEU A 83 -7.76 -0.23 3.30
N ASP A 84 -7.55 0.47 4.41
CA ASP A 84 -8.44 1.54 4.86
C ASP A 84 -8.57 2.67 3.82
N PRO A 85 -9.70 3.39 3.81
CA PRO A 85 -9.84 4.60 3.03
C PRO A 85 -8.79 5.65 3.44
N ALA A 86 -8.35 6.42 2.43
CA ALA A 86 -7.37 7.51 2.57
C ALA A 86 -7.92 8.76 3.26
#